data_AF-A0A2V8ZII5-F1
#
_entry.id   AF-A0A2V8ZII5-F1
#
_cell.length_a   1.000
_cell.length_b   1.000
_cell.length_c   1.000
_cell.angle_alpha   90.00
_cell.angle_beta   90.00
_cell.angle_gamma   90.00
#
_symmetry.space_group_name_H-M   'P 1'
#
loop_
_entity.id
_entity.type
_entity.pdbx_description
1 polymer ?
#
loop_
_entity_poly.entity_id
_entity_poly.type
_entity_poly.pdbx_seq_one_letter_code
_entity_poly.pdbx_strand_id
1 'polypeptide(L)'
;MLIRNNKWVCSEPVVGKEVGIMEFAIFMVILYFLPTITALVLREDPLGIFLVNFFLGWTIIGWWAALIWAVASYKSLQVRNAPVSSGRFCSHCGTLAPPGAQVCPNCGRAV
;
A
#
# COMPACT_ATOMS: atom_id res chain seq x y z
N MET A 1 -10.02 -20.80 -49.11
CA MET A 1 -10.23 -20.12 -50.41
C MET A 1 -11.43 -20.78 -51.08
N LEU A 2 -12.59 -20.12 -51.16
CA LEU A 2 -13.80 -20.68 -51.76
C LEU A 2 -14.33 -19.71 -52.82
N ILE A 3 -14.57 -20.20 -54.03
CA ILE A 3 -15.15 -19.42 -55.13
C ILE A 3 -16.67 -19.44 -54.98
N ARG A 4 -17.30 -18.27 -54.83
CA ARG A 4 -18.76 -18.08 -54.91
C ARG A 4 -19.05 -17.02 -55.98
N ASN A 5 -19.81 -17.37 -57.01
CA ASN A 5 -20.34 -16.44 -58.04
C ASN A 5 -19.33 -15.47 -58.68
N ASN A 6 -18.18 -16.00 -59.15
CA ASN A 6 -17.32 -15.36 -60.15
C ASN A 6 -16.73 -14.00 -59.72
N LYS A 7 -16.91 -13.61 -58.46
CA LYS A 7 -16.39 -12.40 -57.85
C LYS A 7 -15.35 -12.81 -56.82
N TRP A 8 -14.19 -12.18 -56.88
CA TRP A 8 -13.15 -12.31 -55.88
C TRP A 8 -13.68 -11.73 -54.57
N VAL A 9 -14.15 -12.59 -53.67
CA VAL A 9 -14.47 -12.20 -52.29
C VAL A 9 -13.21 -12.44 -51.48
N CYS A 10 -12.46 -11.37 -51.21
CA CYS A 10 -11.47 -11.39 -50.14
C CYS A 10 -12.25 -11.52 -48.82
N SER A 11 -12.13 -12.66 -48.13
CA SER A 11 -12.64 -12.77 -46.77
C SER A 11 -11.80 -11.83 -45.89
N GLU A 12 -12.35 -10.70 -45.47
CA GLU A 12 -11.68 -9.81 -44.51
C GLU A 12 -11.33 -10.62 -43.24
N PRO A 13 -10.06 -10.65 -42.81
CA PRO A 13 -9.71 -11.29 -41.56
C PRO A 13 -10.37 -10.48 -40.43
N VAL A 14 -11.27 -11.11 -39.67
CA VAL A 14 -11.95 -10.57 -38.47
C VAL A 14 -11.00 -10.24 -37.29
N VAL A 15 -9.71 -10.10 -37.56
CA VAL A 15 -8.60 -10.06 -36.59
C VAL A 15 -8.47 -8.71 -35.87
N GLY A 16 -9.10 -7.64 -36.36
CA GLY A 16 -8.80 -6.27 -35.91
C GLY A 16 -9.43 -5.81 -34.58
N LYS A 17 -10.45 -6.48 -34.05
CA LYS A 17 -11.23 -5.97 -32.89
C LYS A 17 -11.07 -6.77 -31.59
N GLU A 18 -10.51 -7.98 -31.67
CA GLU A 18 -10.48 -8.90 -30.52
C GLU A 18 -9.16 -8.83 -29.75
N VAL A 19 -8.10 -8.36 -30.41
CA VAL A 19 -6.78 -8.16 -29.80
C VAL A 19 -6.87 -7.09 -28.70
N GLY A 20 -7.41 -5.91 -29.01
CA GLY A 20 -7.45 -4.78 -28.07
C GLY A 20 -8.22 -5.00 -26.76
N ILE A 21 -9.20 -5.91 -26.71
CA ILE A 21 -9.92 -6.24 -25.48
C ILE A 21 -9.02 -7.07 -24.55
N MET A 22 -8.21 -7.96 -25.12
CA MET A 22 -7.31 -8.85 -24.38
C MET A 22 -6.15 -8.07 -23.77
N GLU A 23 -5.54 -7.11 -24.50
CA GLU A 23 -4.51 -6.25 -23.90
C GLU A 23 -5.07 -5.38 -22.76
N PHE A 24 -6.27 -4.81 -22.93
CA PHE A 24 -6.89 -3.98 -21.90
C PHE A 24 -7.24 -4.77 -20.64
N ALA A 25 -7.74 -6.01 -20.81
CA ALA A 25 -8.03 -6.91 -19.70
C ALA A 25 -6.76 -7.28 -18.91
N ILE A 26 -5.65 -7.58 -19.60
CA ILE A 26 -4.36 -7.88 -18.97
C ILE A 26 -3.85 -6.68 -18.17
N PHE A 27 -3.94 -5.48 -18.73
CA PHE A 27 -3.50 -4.25 -18.05
C PHE A 27 -4.33 -3.98 -16.79
N MET A 28 -5.65 -4.16 -16.85
CA MET A 28 -6.56 -4.10 -15.71
C MET A 28 -6.20 -5.11 -14.61
N VAL A 29 -5.87 -6.34 -14.96
CA VAL A 29 -5.48 -7.38 -14.00
C VAL A 29 -4.17 -7.02 -13.30
N ILE A 30 -3.17 -6.51 -14.02
CA ILE A 30 -1.90 -6.08 -13.41
C ILE A 30 -2.13 -4.92 -12.43
N LEU A 31 -2.95 -3.94 -12.80
CA LEU A 31 -3.36 -2.84 -11.91
C LEU A 31 -4.18 -3.32 -10.70
N TYR A 32 -4.87 -4.45 -10.81
CA TYR A 32 -5.63 -5.06 -9.70
C TYR A 32 -4.73 -5.61 -8.59
N PHE A 33 -3.53 -6.10 -8.95
CA PHE A 33 -2.59 -6.67 -7.98
C PHE A 33 -1.77 -5.62 -7.23
N LEU A 34 -1.72 -4.37 -7.71
CA LEU A 34 -0.98 -3.27 -7.08
C LEU A 34 -1.30 -3.07 -5.58
N PRO A 35 -2.57 -2.89 -5.17
CA PRO A 35 -2.92 -2.68 -3.75
C PRO A 35 -2.57 -3.88 -2.86
N THR A 36 -2.59 -5.10 -3.39
CA THR A 36 -2.20 -6.31 -2.64
C THR A 36 -0.69 -6.35 -2.40
N ILE A 37 0.12 -5.97 -3.40
CA ILE A 37 1.58 -5.93 -3.29
C ILE A 37 2.01 -4.84 -2.30
N THR A 38 1.39 -3.66 -2.35
CA THR A 38 1.73 -2.56 -1.43
C THR A 38 1.34 -2.88 0.01
N ALA A 39 0.24 -3.60 0.24
CA ALA A 39 -0.16 -4.07 1.57
C ALA A 39 0.87 -5.03 2.20
N LEU A 40 1.44 -5.95 1.41
CA LEU A 40 2.41 -6.93 1.88
C LEU A 40 3.77 -6.32 2.27
N VAL A 41 4.17 -5.23 1.62
CA VAL A 41 5.48 -4.61 1.85
C VAL A 41 5.44 -3.59 2.99
N LEU A 42 4.31 -2.92 3.20
CA LEU A 42 4.27 -1.70 4.00
C LEU A 42 3.54 -1.83 5.35
N ARG A 43 2.79 -2.92 5.59
CA ARG A 43 1.92 -3.05 6.77
C ARG A 43 2.11 -4.34 7.56
N GLU A 44 1.87 -4.20 8.87
CA GLU A 44 1.83 -5.31 9.81
C GLU A 44 0.49 -6.06 9.77
N ASP A 45 -0.58 -5.43 9.25
CA ASP A 45 -1.95 -5.93 9.18
C ASP A 45 -2.54 -5.97 7.73
N PRO A 46 -2.02 -6.85 6.85
CA PRO A 46 -2.42 -6.89 5.43
C PRO A 46 -3.87 -7.34 5.20
N LEU A 47 -4.52 -7.94 6.20
CA LEU A 47 -5.88 -8.47 6.10
C LEU A 47 -6.93 -7.41 5.74
N GLY A 48 -6.78 -6.17 6.22
CA GLY A 48 -7.74 -5.10 5.93
C GLY A 48 -7.78 -4.74 4.45
N ILE A 49 -6.62 -4.59 3.82
CA ILE A 49 -6.51 -4.28 2.39
C ILE A 49 -6.92 -5.48 1.54
N PHE A 50 -6.61 -6.70 1.99
CA PHE A 50 -7.08 -7.93 1.33
C PHE A 50 -8.61 -8.01 1.30
N LEU A 51 -9.29 -7.75 2.42
CA LEU A 51 -10.75 -7.77 2.50
C LEU A 51 -11.39 -6.68 1.62
N VAL A 52 -10.83 -5.47 1.61
CA VAL A 52 -11.30 -4.39 0.72
C VAL A 52 -11.09 -4.79 -0.74
N ASN A 53 -9.96 -5.37 -1.10
CA ASN A 53 -9.70 -5.81 -2.47
C ASN A 53 -10.58 -7.03 -2.86
N PHE A 54 -10.96 -7.89 -1.92
CA PHE A 54 -11.81 -9.06 -2.17
C PHE A 54 -13.29 -8.70 -2.30
N PHE A 55 -13.83 -7.88 -1.40
CA PHE A 55 -15.26 -7.52 -1.39
C PHE A 55 -15.60 -6.31 -2.27
N LEU A 56 -14.64 -5.40 -2.47
CA LEU A 56 -14.85 -4.12 -3.15
C LEU A 56 -13.94 -3.93 -4.36
N GLY A 57 -13.01 -4.83 -4.67
CA GLY A 57 -12.10 -4.70 -5.81
C GLY A 57 -12.81 -4.76 -7.17
N TRP A 58 -14.01 -5.32 -7.25
CA TRP A 58 -14.90 -5.20 -8.43
C TRP A 58 -15.45 -3.79 -8.68
N THR A 59 -15.27 -2.86 -7.74
CA THR A 59 -15.67 -1.46 -7.88
C THR A 59 -14.43 -0.59 -7.99
N ILE A 60 -14.45 0.37 -8.92
CA ILE A 60 -13.40 1.39 -9.06
C ILE A 60 -13.16 2.08 -7.70
N ILE A 61 -14.21 2.30 -6.91
CA ILE A 61 -14.16 2.93 -5.59
C ILE A 61 -13.36 2.08 -4.58
N GLY A 62 -13.58 0.77 -4.53
CA GLY A 62 -12.82 -0.14 -3.67
C GLY A 62 -11.33 -0.17 -3.97
N TRP A 63 -10.99 -0.09 -5.26
CA TRP A 63 -9.60 -0.01 -5.71
C TRP A 63 -8.92 1.29 -5.24
N TRP A 64 -9.58 2.44 -5.42
CA TRP A 64 -9.05 3.73 -4.93
C TRP A 64 -8.96 3.76 -3.40
N ALA A 65 -9.95 3.21 -2.69
CA ALA A 65 -9.91 3.11 -1.23
C ALA A 65 -8.73 2.25 -0.76
N ALA A 66 -8.49 1.09 -1.39
CA ALA A 66 -7.35 0.23 -1.08
C ALA A 66 -6.01 0.92 -1.38
N LEU A 67 -5.90 1.67 -2.47
CA LEU A 67 -4.69 2.43 -2.82
C LEU A 67 -4.41 3.56 -1.83
N ILE A 68 -5.43 4.37 -1.53
CA ILE A 68 -5.31 5.46 -0.56
C ILE A 68 -4.91 4.87 0.79
N TRP A 69 -5.50 3.74 1.20
CA TRP A 69 -5.16 3.10 2.47
C TRP A 69 -3.74 2.51 2.47
N ALA A 70 -3.30 1.92 1.37
CA ALA A 70 -1.93 1.41 1.23
C ALA A 70 -0.89 2.53 1.31
N VAL A 71 -1.12 3.65 0.63
CA VAL A 71 -0.21 4.81 0.62
C VAL A 71 -0.31 5.60 1.94
N ALA A 72 -1.47 5.64 2.58
CA ALA A 72 -1.70 6.25 3.89
C ALA A 72 -1.09 5.44 5.05
N SER A 73 0.02 4.74 4.82
CA SER A 73 0.82 4.11 5.85
C SER A 73 1.57 5.18 6.63
N TYR A 74 0.84 5.92 7.45
CA TYR A 74 1.44 6.75 8.48
C TYR A 74 2.08 5.76 9.47
N LYS A 75 3.41 5.63 9.42
CA LYS A 75 4.13 5.24 10.62
C LYS A 75 3.82 6.33 11.63
N SER A 76 2.80 6.11 12.46
CA SER A 76 2.69 6.84 13.70
C SER A 76 3.98 6.50 14.43
N LEU A 77 4.96 7.40 14.37
CA LEU A 77 5.90 7.50 15.45
C LEU A 77 4.98 7.69 16.66
N GLN A 78 4.76 6.60 17.39
CA GLN A 78 4.14 6.64 18.68
C GLN A 78 5.10 7.51 19.49
N VAL A 79 4.89 8.83 19.45
CA VAL A 79 5.52 9.75 20.39
C VAL A 79 4.92 9.29 21.70
N ARG A 80 5.64 8.40 22.36
CA ARG A 80 5.27 7.88 23.66
C ARG A 80 5.42 9.11 24.55
N ASN A 81 4.31 9.82 24.71
CA ASN A 81 4.21 10.96 25.61
C ASN A 81 4.35 10.37 27.01
N ALA A 82 5.60 10.19 27.43
CA ALA A 82 5.90 9.89 28.82
C ALA A 82 5.56 11.16 29.60
N PRO A 83 4.64 11.11 30.57
CA PRO A 83 4.41 12.27 31.41
C PRO A 83 5.74 12.60 32.09
N VAL A 84 6.09 13.89 32.19
CA VAL A 84 7.34 14.34 32.82
C VAL A 84 7.51 13.75 34.23
N SER A 85 6.41 13.46 34.93
CA SER A 85 6.39 12.76 36.22
C SER A 85 7.01 11.36 36.23
N SER A 86 7.09 10.70 35.07
CA SER A 86 7.69 9.37 34.94
C SER A 86 9.19 9.42 34.64
N GLY A 87 9.72 10.60 34.29
CA GLY A 87 11.16 10.85 34.14
C GLY A 87 11.75 11.52 35.38
N ARG A 88 13.09 11.54 35.46
CA ARG A 88 13.84 12.32 36.46
C ARG A 88 14.66 13.39 35.75
N PHE A 89 14.76 14.58 36.32
CA PHE A 89 15.63 15.63 35.80
C PHE A 89 17.03 15.49 36.38
N CYS A 90 18.05 15.51 35.52
CA CYS A 90 19.43 15.52 35.99
C CYS A 90 19.75 16.84 36.72
N SER A 91 20.27 16.77 37.94
CA SER A 91 20.63 17.95 38.76
C SER A 91 21.81 18.77 38.20
N HIS A 92 22.62 18.19 37.32
CA HIS A 92 23.80 18.86 36.76
C HIS A 92 23.51 19.58 35.43
N CYS A 93 22.84 18.90 34.49
CA CYS A 93 22.59 19.43 33.15
C CYS A 93 21.13 19.74 32.85
N GLY A 94 20.19 19.40 33.75
CA GLY A 94 18.76 19.65 33.58
C GLY A 94 18.06 18.78 32.53
N THR A 95 18.76 17.83 31.89
CA THR A 95 18.17 16.94 30.89
C THR A 95 17.21 15.94 31.54
N LEU A 96 16.05 15.71 30.92
CA LEU A 96 15.09 14.71 31.36
C LEU A 96 15.60 13.30 31.01
N ALA A 97 15.75 12.46 32.03
CA ALA A 97 16.10 11.06 31.86
C ALA A 97 14.82 10.22 31.61
N PRO A 98 14.88 9.24 30.70
CA PRO A 98 13.74 8.37 30.43
C PRO A 98 13.38 7.54 31.68
N PRO A 99 12.12 7.08 31.81
CA PRO A 99 11.66 6.31 32.96
C PRO A 99 12.56 5.10 33.23
N GLY A 100 13.05 4.98 34.46
CA GLY A 100 13.91 3.87 34.89
C GLY A 100 15.41 4.05 34.63
N ALA A 101 15.85 5.14 33.97
CA ALA A 101 17.26 5.43 33.80
C ALA A 101 17.94 5.73 35.16
N GLN A 102 19.09 5.08 35.41
CA GLN A 102 19.94 5.34 36.58
C GLN A 102 21.04 6.37 36.28
N VAL A 103 21.38 6.55 35.00
CA VAL A 103 22.44 7.44 34.51
C VAL A 103 21.91 8.34 33.41
N CYS A 104 22.38 9.58 33.38
CA CYS A 104 22.01 10.59 32.41
C CYS A 104 22.67 10.29 31.05
N PRO A 105 21.92 10.24 29.94
CA PRO A 105 22.49 9.99 28.62
C PRO A 105 23.36 11.14 28.09
N ASN A 106 23.21 12.35 28.63
CA ASN A 106 23.95 13.52 28.18
C ASN A 106 25.28 13.71 28.95
N CYS A 107 25.25 13.59 30.29
CA CYS A 107 26.41 13.87 31.14
C CYS A 107 27.02 12.64 31.83
N GLY A 108 26.39 11.47 31.74
CA GLY A 108 26.86 10.22 32.33
C GLY A 108 26.74 10.11 33.86
N ARG A 109 26.22 11.13 34.55
CA ARG A 109 26.01 11.10 36.01
C ARG A 109 24.69 10.44 36.38
N ALA A 110 24.56 10.01 37.63
CA ALA A 110 23.29 9.50 38.16
C ALA A 110 22.18 10.57 38.14
N VAL A 111 20.93 10.14 37.92
CA VAL A 111 19.73 11.00 37.74
C VAL A 111 18.66 10.82 38.82
#